data_AF-A0A533WWE8-F1
#
_entry.id   AF-A0A533WWE8-F1
#
_cell.length_a   1.000
_cell.length_b   1.000
_cell.length_c   1.000
_cell.angle_alpha   90.00
_cell.angle_beta   90.00
_cell.angle_gamma   90.00
#
_symmetry.space_group_name_H-M   'P 1'
#
loop_
_entity.id
_entity.type
_entity.pdbx_description
1 polymer ?
#
loop_
_entity_poly.entity_id
_entity_poly.type
_entity_poly.pdbx_seq_one_letter_code
_entity_poly.pdbx_strand_id
1 'polypeptide(L)' 'MHDLPYTIPNVGTAHSHPSGSNRPSLEDLNHFSGYVSIIIAHPYEDETIGAYDRNGNMLEIKIVDSV' A
#
# COMPACT_ATOMS: atom_id res chain seq x y z
N MET A 1 31.66 -12.95 -15.91
CA MET A 1 30.52 -12.71 -14.98
C MET A 1 29.68 -11.64 -15.66
N HIS A 2 28.38 -11.89 -15.90
CA HIS A 2 27.50 -10.94 -16.58
C HIS A 2 26.53 -10.41 -15.52
N ASP A 3 26.68 -9.15 -15.13
CA ASP A 3 25.77 -8.51 -14.19
C ASP A 3 24.39 -8.38 -14.85
N LEU A 4 23.40 -9.07 -14.28
CA LEU A 4 22.00 -8.85 -14.62
C LEU A 4 21.63 -7.43 -14.17
N PRO A 5 20.87 -6.66 -14.98
CA PRO A 5 20.45 -5.32 -14.58
C PRO A 5 19.68 -5.40 -13.26
N TYR A 6 20.05 -4.54 -12.30
CA TYR A 6 19.42 -4.46 -11.00
C TYR A 6 17.90 -4.25 -11.16
N THR A 7 17.10 -5.23 -10.75
CA THR A 7 15.65 -5.11 -10.69
C THR A 7 15.25 -4.67 -9.29
N ILE A 8 14.47 -3.58 -9.21
CA ILE A 8 13.87 -3.18 -7.94
C ILE A 8 12.75 -4.19 -7.65
N PRO A 9 12.77 -4.89 -6.49
CA PRO A 9 11.69 -5.81 -6.14
C PRO A 9 10.38 -5.03 -6.01
N ASN A 10 9.27 -5.64 -6.46
CA ASN A 10 7.95 -5.09 -6.21
C ASN A 10 7.72 -5.02 -4.69
N VAL A 11 7.61 -3.81 -4.15
CA VAL A 11 7.43 -3.58 -2.71
C VAL A 11 5.97 -3.78 -2.29
N GLY A 12 5.02 -3.49 -3.16
CA GLY A 12 3.61 -3.43 -2.79
C GLY A 12 2.71 -2.82 -3.85
N THR A 13 1.47 -2.58 -3.45
CA THR A 13 0.45 -1.87 -4.25
C THR A 13 -0.01 -0.61 -3.53
N ALA A 14 -0.48 0.37 -4.29
CA ALA A 14 -1.17 1.54 -3.76
C ALA A 14 -2.37 1.87 -4.65
N HIS A 15 -3.52 2.11 -4.04
CA HIS A 15 -4.74 2.53 -4.75
C HIS A 15 -5.63 3.41 -3.88
N SER A 16 -6.69 3.97 -4.48
CA SER A 16 -7.57 4.94 -3.83
C SER A 16 -8.99 4.43 -3.64
N HIS A 17 -9.62 4.80 -2.52
CA HIS A 17 -11.05 4.56 -2.26
C HIS A 17 -11.84 5.89 -2.21
N PRO A 18 -12.58 6.24 -3.27
CA PRO A 18 -13.37 7.47 -3.28
C PRO A 18 -14.57 7.44 -2.32
N SER A 19 -14.93 6.26 -1.80
CA SER A 19 -16.02 6.06 -0.84
C SER A 19 -15.70 6.55 0.59
N GLY A 20 -14.43 6.87 0.88
CA GLY A 20 -13.99 7.39 2.18
C GLY A 20 -13.61 6.33 3.21
N SER A 21 -13.63 5.03 2.87
CA SER A 21 -13.10 3.97 3.73
C SER A 21 -11.73 3.52 3.24
N ASN A 22 -10.71 3.59 4.09
CA ASN A 22 -9.39 3.03 3.78
C ASN A 22 -9.26 1.53 4.09
N ARG A 23 -10.32 0.88 4.59
CA ARG A 23 -10.29 -0.57 4.87
C ARG A 23 -10.27 -1.39 3.57
N PRO A 24 -9.45 -2.45 3.49
CA PRO A 24 -9.43 -3.33 2.34
C PRO A 24 -10.74 -4.11 2.22
N SER A 25 -11.25 -4.21 1.00
CA SER A 25 -12.31 -5.14 0.62
C SER A 25 -11.75 -6.55 0.46
N LEU A 26 -12.65 -7.53 0.30
CA LEU A 26 -12.24 -8.90 -0.03
C LEU A 26 -11.48 -8.96 -1.37
N GLU A 27 -11.84 -8.11 -2.33
CA GLU A 27 -11.16 -8.04 -3.63
C GLU A 27 -9.73 -7.50 -3.48
N ASP A 28 -9.52 -6.51 -2.62
CA ASP A 28 -8.18 -5.97 -2.32
C ASP A 28 -7.27 -7.04 -1.69
N LEU A 29 -7.82 -7.85 -0.77
CA LEU A 29 -7.08 -8.95 -0.14
C LEU A 29 -6.70 -10.04 -1.13
N ASN A 30 -7.61 -10.37 -2.06
CA ASN A 30 -7.37 -11.38 -3.08
C ASN A 30 -6.38 -10.93 -4.17
N HIS A 31 -6.25 -9.62 -4.39
CA HIS A 31 -5.30 -9.04 -5.35
C HIS A 31 -4.05 -8.46 -4.70
N PHE A 32 -3.76 -8.83 -3.45
CA PHE A 32 -2.57 -8.38 -2.74
C PHE A 32 -1.27 -8.81 -3.46
N SER A 33 -0.35 -7.86 -3.64
CA SER A 33 0.98 -8.10 -4.22
C SER A 33 2.06 -7.35 -3.43
N GLY A 34 3.27 -7.93 -3.36
CA GLY A 34 4.40 -7.37 -2.62
C GLY A 34 4.33 -7.66 -1.12
N TYR A 35 4.72 -6.68 -0.31
CA TYR A 35 4.81 -6.75 1.16
C TYR A 35 3.79 -5.87 1.87
N VAL A 36 3.30 -4.82 1.21
CA VAL A 36 2.36 -3.84 1.76
C VAL A 36 1.35 -3.42 0.69
N SER A 37 0.09 -3.25 1.10
CA SER A 37 -0.93 -2.59 0.28
C SER A 37 -1.34 -1.28 0.94
N ILE A 38 -1.24 -0.17 0.20
CA ILE A 38 -1.61 1.17 0.66
C ILE A 38 -2.97 1.54 0.05
N ILE A 39 -3.89 2.01 0.90
CA ILE A 39 -5.22 2.49 0.50
C ILE A 39 -5.35 3.94 0.94
N ILE A 40 -5.57 4.85 0.00
CA ILE A 40 -5.79 6.28 0.25
C ILE A 40 -7.26 6.58 0.03
N ALA A 41 -8.00 6.89 1.10
CA ALA A 41 -9.43 7.14 1.00
C ALA A 41 -9.75 8.64 0.94
N HIS A 42 -10.89 9.01 0.35
CA HIS A 42 -11.41 10.38 0.45
C HIS A 42 -11.55 10.80 1.94
N PRO A 43 -11.19 12.05 2.33
CA PRO A 43 -10.80 13.19 1.50
C PRO A 43 -9.33 13.27 1.06
N TYR A 44 -8.56 12.19 1.13
CA TYR A 44 -7.17 12.09 0.67
C TYR A 44 -6.18 12.90 1.52
N GLU A 45 -6.42 12.88 2.83
CA GLU A 45 -5.54 13.44 3.85
C GLU A 45 -4.63 12.35 4.43
N ASP A 46 -3.54 12.75 5.09
CA ASP A 46 -2.57 11.84 5.70
C ASP A 46 -3.22 10.82 6.65
N GLU A 47 -4.23 11.24 7.42
CA GLU A 47 -4.95 10.39 8.36
C GLU A 47 -5.88 9.38 7.67
N THR A 48 -6.15 9.58 6.37
CA THR A 48 -6.97 8.68 5.55
C THR A 48 -6.15 7.67 4.75
N ILE A 49 -4.83 7.62 5.00
CA ILE A 49 -3.94 6.60 4.45
C ILE A 49 -3.96 5.39 5.39
N GLY A 50 -4.30 4.23 4.84
CA GLY A 50 -4.16 2.94 5.51
C GLY A 50 -3.09 2.10 4.82
N ALA A 51 -2.29 1.37 5.59
CA ALA A 51 -1.39 0.34 5.09
C ALA A 51 -1.74 -1.01 5.68
N TYR A 52 -1.67 -2.06 4.86
CA TYR A 52 -2.13 -3.40 5.23
C TYR A 52 -1.15 -4.49 4.81
N ASP A 53 -1.06 -5.53 5.63
CA ASP A 53 -0.42 -6.79 5.26
C ASP A 53 -1.35 -7.66 4.38
N ARG A 54 -0.84 -8.81 3.92
CA ARG A 54 -1.60 -9.79 3.12
C ARG A 54 -2.90 -10.26 3.78
N ASN A 55 -2.97 -10.26 5.11
CA ASN A 55 -4.13 -10.73 5.85
C ASN A 55 -5.13 -9.60 6.15
N GLY A 56 -4.84 -8.38 5.68
CA GLY A 56 -5.66 -7.20 5.96
C GLY A 56 -5.42 -6.61 7.35
N ASN A 57 -4.34 -7.01 8.04
CA ASN A 57 -3.98 -6.38 9.30
C ASN A 57 -3.38 -5.00 9.02
N MET A 58 -3.79 -4.01 9.80
CA MET A 58 -3.26 -2.65 9.68
C MET A 58 -1.80 -2.61 10.12
N LEU A 59 -0.97 -1.95 9.32
CA LEU A 59 0.43 -1.66 9.61
C LEU A 59 0.54 -0.21 10.10
N GLU A 60 1.39 0.02 11.11
CA GLU A 60 1.75 1.37 11.52
C GLU A 60 2.61 2.02 10.43
N ILE A 61 2.28 3.26 10.06
CA ILE A 61 3.02 4.05 9.07
C ILE A 61 3.45 5.38 9.66
N LYS A 62 4.62 5.84 9.21
CA LYS A 62 5.15 7.16 9.51
C LYS A 62 5.46 7.87 8.20
N ILE A 63 4.77 8.98 7.96
CA ILE A 63 5.05 9.87 6.84
C ILE A 63 6.31 10.67 7.19
N VAL A 64 7.25 10.71 6.26
CA VAL A 64 8.51 11.44 6.40
C VAL A 64 8.69 12.35 5.20
N ASP A 65 9.22 13.55 5.43
CA ASP A 65 9.57 14.44 4.33
C ASP A 65 10.71 13.86 3.50
N SER A 66 10.66 14.14 2.19
CA SER A 66 11.79 13.85 1.31
C SER A 66 12.90 14.86 1.61
N VAL A 67 14.03 14.37 2.12
CA VAL A 67 15.26 15.17 2.27
C VAL A 67 15.98 15.40 0.96
#